data_AF-A0A7Y6YDE4-F1
#
_entry.id   AF-A0A7Y6YDE4-F1
#
_cell.length_a   1.000
_cell.length_b   1.000
_cell.length_c   1.000
_cell.angle_alpha   90.00
_cell.angle_beta   90.00
_cell.angle_gamma   90.00
#
_symmetry.space_group_name_H-M   'P 1'
#
loop_
_entity.id
_entity.type
_entity.pdbx_description
1 polymer ?
#
loop_
_entity_poly.entity_id
_entity_poly.type
_entity_poly.pdbx_seq_one_letter_code
_entity_poly.pdbx_strand_id
1 'polypeptide(L)'
;MSLERYLKYIHTVRYLKVQQIFGRVIRPFKNVNTTPVVGLVIREPVKSFTPVRLNKRSMYESGRFVFLNETGVLAEWNDPQRSKLWLYNLHYFDDLNSGDASTRYEQHQGLIRRWIEENPPVFGNGWEPYPVSLRIVNWIKWFLYHGHAEQSHLSSLGLQSKVLMQT
;
A
#
# COMPACT_ATOMS: atom_id res chain seq x y z
N MET A 1 27.11 -1.15 -22.96
CA MET A 1 26.69 -2.35 -22.18
C MET A 1 27.63 -3.49 -22.52
N SER A 2 28.13 -4.24 -21.53
CA SER A 2 29.09 -5.34 -21.77
C SER A 2 28.41 -6.60 -22.34
N LEU A 3 29.16 -7.39 -23.12
CA LEU A 3 28.72 -8.66 -23.72
C LEU A 3 28.16 -9.65 -22.67
N GLU A 4 28.77 -9.67 -21.48
CA GLU A 4 28.33 -10.50 -20.34
C GLU A 4 26.90 -10.22 -19.90
N ARG A 5 26.47 -8.95 -19.97
CA ARG A 5 25.12 -8.54 -19.58
C ARG A 5 24.08 -9.09 -20.56
N TYR A 6 24.40 -9.13 -21.85
CA TYR A 6 23.55 -9.74 -22.87
C TYR A 6 23.40 -11.25 -22.66
N LEU A 7 24.49 -11.96 -22.38
CA LEU A 7 24.45 -13.39 -22.08
C LEU A 7 23.55 -13.72 -20.88
N LYS A 8 23.62 -12.91 -19.81
CA LYS A 8 22.72 -13.04 -18.65
C LYS A 8 21.24 -12.85 -19.01
N TYR A 9 20.92 -11.87 -19.85
CA TYR A 9 19.54 -11.68 -20.32
C TYR A 9 19.07 -12.84 -21.18
N ILE A 10 19.89 -13.34 -22.11
CA ILE A 10 19.55 -14.50 -22.95
C ILE A 10 19.30 -15.74 -22.09
N HIS A 11 20.16 -16.00 -21.11
CA HIS A 11 19.97 -17.11 -20.17
C HIS A 11 18.73 -16.97 -19.30
N THR A 12 18.24 -15.74 -19.06
CA THR A 12 16.98 -15.50 -18.34
C THR A 12 15.78 -15.69 -19.26
N VAL A 13 15.81 -15.13 -20.47
CA VAL A 13 14.68 -15.12 -21.40
C VAL A 13 14.44 -16.50 -22.03
N ARG A 14 15.48 -17.31 -22.27
CA ARG A 14 15.35 -18.63 -22.94
C ARG A 14 14.42 -19.61 -22.22
N TYR A 15 14.20 -19.42 -20.92
CA TYR A 15 13.32 -20.24 -20.10
C TYR A 15 11.92 -19.65 -19.92
N LEU A 16 11.68 -18.44 -20.42
CA LEU A 16 10.36 -17.83 -20.35
C LEU A 16 9.45 -18.43 -21.42
N LYS A 17 8.23 -18.78 -21.02
CA LYS A 17 7.15 -19.08 -21.97
C LYS A 17 6.83 -17.84 -22.78
N VAL A 18 6.44 -18.02 -24.03
CA VAL A 18 6.00 -16.93 -24.92
C VAL A 18 4.91 -16.07 -24.25
N GLN A 19 3.95 -16.70 -23.55
CA GLN A 19 2.93 -16.00 -22.75
C GLN A 19 3.50 -15.10 -21.64
N GLN A 20 4.61 -15.50 -21.00
CA GLN A 20 5.27 -14.69 -19.97
C GLN A 20 5.98 -13.48 -20.57
N ILE A 21 6.52 -13.61 -21.79
CA ILE A 21 7.12 -12.50 -22.52
C ILE A 21 6.02 -11.50 -22.91
N PHE A 22 4.96 -11.97 -23.57
CA PHE A 22 3.82 -11.12 -23.92
C PHE A 22 3.20 -10.45 -22.70
N GLY A 23 2.98 -11.19 -21.61
CA GLY A 23 2.45 -10.63 -20.37
C GLY A 23 3.32 -9.52 -19.78
N ARG A 24 4.65 -9.67 -19.83
CA ARG A 24 5.59 -8.62 -19.35
C ARG A 24 5.59 -7.37 -20.24
N VAL A 25 5.37 -7.53 -21.55
CA VAL A 25 5.32 -6.41 -22.50
C VAL A 25 3.96 -5.71 -22.46
N ILE A 26 2.86 -6.45 -22.38
CA ILE A 26 1.50 -5.90 -22.52
C ILE A 26 0.97 -5.31 -21.20
N ARG A 27 1.30 -5.90 -20.04
CA ARG A 27 0.73 -5.50 -18.74
C ARG A 27 0.91 -4.01 -18.39
N PRO A 28 2.06 -3.36 -18.67
CA PRO A 28 2.21 -1.92 -18.44
C PRO A 28 1.27 -1.02 -19.27
N PHE A 29 0.75 -1.52 -20.40
CA PHE A 29 -0.14 -0.77 -21.29
C PHE A 29 -1.62 -1.04 -21.03
N LYS A 30 -1.96 -1.85 -20.01
CA LYS A 30 -3.34 -2.12 -19.65
C LYS A 30 -3.93 -0.89 -18.96
N ASN A 31 -4.96 -0.31 -19.56
CA ASN A 31 -5.70 0.80 -18.95
C ASN A 31 -6.42 0.31 -17.69
N VAL A 32 -6.14 0.97 -16.56
CA VAL A 32 -6.81 0.70 -15.29
C VAL A 32 -7.94 1.71 -15.11
N ASN A 33 -9.14 1.22 -14.84
CA ASN A 33 -10.28 2.09 -14.54
C ASN A 33 -10.13 2.68 -13.13
N THR A 34 -9.94 3.99 -13.06
CA THR A 34 -9.76 4.78 -11.83
C THR A 34 -10.98 5.61 -11.44
N THR A 35 -12.15 5.38 -12.07
CA THR A 35 -13.39 6.10 -11.71
C THR A 35 -13.65 5.93 -10.20
N PRO A 36 -13.91 7.03 -9.46
CA PRO A 36 -14.14 6.99 -8.03
C PRO A 36 -15.24 6.00 -7.65
N VAL A 37 -15.04 5.28 -6.56
CA VAL A 37 -16.06 4.44 -5.94
C VAL A 37 -16.74 5.29 -4.88
N VAL A 38 -18.06 5.48 -4.99
CA VAL A 38 -18.85 6.34 -4.08
C VAL A 38 -20.04 5.58 -3.52
N GLY A 39 -20.56 6.02 -2.38
CA GLY A 39 -21.79 5.47 -1.79
C GLY A 39 -21.66 4.06 -1.24
N LEU A 40 -20.45 3.61 -0.90
CA LEU A 40 -20.26 2.34 -0.19
C LEU A 40 -20.89 2.43 1.21
N VAL A 41 -21.69 1.43 1.56
CA VAL A 41 -22.31 1.27 2.87
C VAL A 41 -21.61 0.15 3.62
N ILE A 42 -21.23 0.41 4.87
CA ILE A 42 -20.63 -0.60 5.74
C ILE A 42 -21.72 -1.59 6.15
N ARG A 43 -21.43 -2.89 5.99
CA ARG A 43 -22.28 -3.94 6.54
C ARG A 43 -21.95 -4.13 8.03
N GLU A 44 -22.98 -4.28 8.85
CA GLU A 44 -22.82 -4.68 10.25
C GLU A 44 -22.00 -5.98 10.37
N PRO A 45 -20.96 -6.00 11.22
CA PRO A 45 -20.16 -7.19 11.41
C PRO A 45 -20.95 -8.24 12.21
N VAL A 46 -20.85 -9.51 11.78
CA VAL A 46 -21.52 -10.64 12.45
C VAL A 46 -20.99 -10.86 13.88
N LYS A 47 -19.72 -10.52 14.11
CA LYS A 47 -19.06 -10.56 15.42
C LYS A 47 -18.13 -9.36 15.54
N SER A 48 -17.92 -8.90 16.77
CA SER A 48 -16.91 -7.89 17.09
C SER A 48 -15.52 -8.37 16.66
N PHE A 49 -14.76 -7.48 16.02
CA PHE A 49 -13.41 -7.75 15.58
C PHE A 49 -12.42 -7.51 16.73
N THR A 50 -11.61 -8.52 17.06
CA THR A 50 -10.52 -8.38 18.03
C THR A 50 -9.18 -8.38 17.28
N PRO A 51 -8.43 -7.28 17.27
CA PRO A 51 -7.16 -7.21 16.55
C PRO A 51 -6.09 -8.02 17.26
N VAL A 52 -5.34 -8.80 16.49
CA VAL A 52 -4.09 -9.42 16.92
C VAL A 52 -2.94 -8.47 16.58
N ARG A 53 -2.42 -7.76 17.58
CA ARG A 53 -1.40 -6.71 17.42
C ARG A 53 0.01 -7.28 17.57
N LEU A 54 0.53 -7.85 16.49
CA LEU A 54 1.89 -8.41 16.45
C LEU A 54 2.92 -7.44 15.88
N ASN A 55 2.47 -6.40 15.18
CA ASN A 55 3.37 -5.45 14.54
C ASN A 55 4.06 -4.60 15.60
N LYS A 56 5.37 -4.42 15.42
CA LYS A 56 6.12 -3.42 16.18
C LYS A 56 5.69 -2.03 15.73
N ARG A 57 5.75 -1.07 16.65
CA ARG A 57 5.61 0.34 16.31
C ARG A 57 6.69 0.72 15.29
N SER A 58 6.28 1.42 14.25
CA SER A 58 7.16 1.95 13.21
C SER A 58 6.95 3.45 12.99
N MET A 59 5.85 4.04 13.47
CA MET A 59 5.57 5.49 13.38
C MET A 59 5.87 6.19 14.69
N TYR A 60 6.52 7.34 14.60
CA TYR A 60 6.91 8.20 15.71
C TYR A 60 6.51 9.65 15.44
N GLU A 61 6.78 10.52 16.40
CA GLU A 61 6.48 11.96 16.32
C GLU A 61 7.16 12.63 15.11
N SER A 62 6.63 13.78 14.71
CA SER A 62 7.18 14.61 13.63
C SER A 62 7.34 13.88 12.29
N GLY A 63 6.45 12.92 12.00
CA GLY A 63 6.46 12.16 10.75
C GLY A 63 7.65 11.21 10.61
N ARG A 64 8.33 10.86 11.71
CA ARG A 64 9.45 9.93 11.70
C ARG A 64 8.96 8.48 11.67
N PHE A 65 9.60 7.66 10.84
CA PHE A 65 9.36 6.24 10.71
C PHE A 65 10.64 5.42 10.87
N VAL A 66 10.51 4.21 11.38
CA VAL A 66 11.59 3.23 11.46
C VAL A 66 11.13 1.93 10.80
N PHE A 67 11.76 1.57 9.69
CA PHE A 67 11.49 0.34 8.95
C PHE A 67 12.81 -0.40 8.74
N LEU A 68 12.85 -1.71 9.05
CA LEU A 68 14.05 -2.54 8.82
C LEU A 68 15.33 -1.96 9.46
N ASN A 69 15.21 -1.34 10.63
CA ASN A 69 16.27 -0.60 11.34
C ASN A 69 16.76 0.68 10.64
N GLU A 70 16.11 1.11 9.55
CA GLU A 70 16.38 2.36 8.85
C GLU A 70 15.37 3.44 9.28
N THR A 71 15.90 4.55 9.82
CA THR A 71 15.08 5.71 10.18
C THR A 71 14.89 6.64 8.99
N GLY A 72 13.66 7.13 8.81
CA GLY A 72 13.35 8.15 7.82
C GLY A 72 12.24 9.08 8.28
N VAL A 73 12.07 10.20 7.57
CA VAL A 73 10.99 11.15 7.81
C VAL A 73 10.11 11.17 6.56
N LEU A 74 8.79 11.16 6.76
CA LEU A 74 7.82 11.29 5.68
C LEU A 74 7.76 12.73 5.18
N ALA A 75 8.68 13.08 4.28
CA ALA A 75 8.61 14.28 3.47
C ALA A 75 7.69 14.05 2.26
N GLU A 76 7.98 13.01 1.47
CA GLU A 76 7.23 12.60 0.28
C GLU A 76 6.93 11.09 0.30
N TRP A 77 5.80 10.69 -0.28
CA TRP A 77 5.40 9.29 -0.37
C TRP A 77 6.25 8.47 -1.36
N ASN A 78 6.92 9.14 -2.30
CA ASN A 78 7.73 8.50 -3.34
C ASN A 78 9.16 9.07 -3.39
N ASP A 79 9.71 9.41 -2.21
CA ASP A 79 11.04 10.03 -2.08
C ASP A 79 12.12 9.19 -2.80
N PRO A 80 12.76 9.71 -3.86
CA PRO A 80 13.77 8.98 -4.63
C PRO A 80 15.06 8.71 -3.84
N GLN A 81 15.27 9.39 -2.70
CA GLN A 81 16.40 9.15 -1.81
C GLN A 81 16.20 7.93 -0.90
N ARG A 82 14.98 7.38 -0.85
CA ARG A 82 14.67 6.19 -0.04
C ARG A 82 14.69 4.92 -0.89
N SER A 83 15.11 3.83 -0.26
CA SER A 83 15.05 2.53 -0.91
C SER A 83 13.60 2.15 -1.20
N LYS A 84 13.38 1.44 -2.32
CA LYS A 84 12.04 0.98 -2.70
C LYS A 84 11.37 0.16 -1.59
N LEU A 85 12.16 -0.66 -0.89
CA LEU A 85 11.71 -1.49 0.23
C LEU A 85 11.28 -0.63 1.43
N TRP A 86 11.98 0.46 1.73
CA TRP A 86 11.59 1.39 2.77
C TRP A 86 10.25 2.07 2.44
N LEU A 87 10.10 2.57 1.22
CA LEU A 87 8.85 3.20 0.74
C LEU A 87 7.67 2.21 0.72
N TYR A 88 7.93 0.95 0.41
CA TYR A 88 6.92 -0.09 0.54
C TYR A 88 6.41 -0.23 1.97
N ASN A 89 7.31 -0.34 2.96
CA ASN A 89 6.91 -0.43 4.37
C ASN A 89 6.11 0.80 4.83
N LEU A 90 6.49 1.99 4.37
CA LEU A 90 5.72 3.22 4.57
C LEU A 90 4.28 3.07 4.05
N HIS A 91 4.12 2.49 2.86
CA HIS A 91 2.83 2.29 2.22
C HIS A 91 2.00 1.13 2.77
N TYR A 92 2.55 0.27 3.63
CA TYR A 92 1.79 -0.85 4.20
C TYR A 92 0.86 -0.42 5.31
N PHE A 93 1.17 0.67 6.03
CA PHE A 93 0.40 1.09 7.20
C PHE A 93 0.35 -0.01 8.30
N ASP A 94 1.41 -0.81 8.43
CA ASP A 94 1.48 -1.86 9.46
C ASP A 94 1.36 -1.30 10.88
N ASP A 95 1.79 -0.06 11.09
CA ASP A 95 1.74 0.64 12.37
C ASP A 95 0.31 0.84 12.90
N LEU A 96 -0.69 0.89 12.01
CA LEU A 96 -2.10 0.91 12.41
C LEU A 96 -2.46 -0.29 13.30
N ASN A 97 -1.78 -1.42 13.11
CA ASN A 97 -2.01 -2.64 13.86
C ASN A 97 -0.88 -2.94 14.88
N SER A 98 -0.12 -1.91 15.26
CA SER A 98 0.93 -2.02 16.28
C SER A 98 0.37 -2.11 17.70
N GLY A 99 1.17 -2.64 18.64
CA GLY A 99 0.76 -2.86 20.03
C GLY A 99 0.14 -1.62 20.70
N ASP A 100 0.75 -0.45 20.52
CA ASP A 100 0.34 0.82 21.11
C ASP A 100 -0.55 1.68 20.18
N ALA A 101 -1.06 1.13 19.08
CA ALA A 101 -1.82 1.90 18.08
C ALA A 101 -3.01 2.69 18.65
N SER A 102 -3.69 2.17 19.67
CA SER A 102 -4.86 2.81 20.27
C SER A 102 -4.56 4.15 20.93
N THR A 103 -3.31 4.44 21.34
CA THR A 103 -2.95 5.75 21.92
C THR A 103 -2.65 6.80 20.85
N ARG A 104 -2.67 6.43 19.56
CA ARG A 104 -2.22 7.25 18.42
C ARG A 104 -3.28 7.42 17.34
N TYR A 105 -4.55 7.27 17.71
CA TYR A 105 -5.70 7.35 16.80
C TYR A 105 -5.68 8.61 15.91
N GLU A 106 -5.50 9.80 16.49
CA GLU A 106 -5.48 11.06 15.73
C GLU A 106 -4.31 11.15 14.74
N GLN A 107 -3.15 10.63 15.14
CA GLN A 107 -1.97 10.58 14.26
C GLN A 107 -2.20 9.64 13.08
N HIS A 108 -2.86 8.51 13.31
CA HIS A 108 -3.24 7.55 12.28
C HIS A 108 -4.31 8.09 11.34
N GLN A 109 -5.35 8.74 11.87
CA GLN A 109 -6.36 9.45 11.04
C GLN A 109 -5.68 10.48 10.13
N GLY A 110 -4.79 11.31 10.70
CA GLY A 110 -4.03 12.29 9.93
C GLY A 110 -3.17 11.67 8.83
N LEU A 111 -2.49 10.55 9.13
CA LEU A 111 -1.66 9.84 8.14
C LEU A 111 -2.50 9.25 6.99
N ILE A 112 -3.65 8.65 7.30
CA ILE A 112 -4.59 8.11 6.30
C ILE A 112 -5.11 9.23 5.41
N ARG A 113 -5.59 10.33 6.00
CA ARG A 113 -6.07 11.51 5.26
C ARG A 113 -5.00 12.05 4.31
N ARG A 114 -3.80 12.29 4.84
CA ARG A 114 -2.64 12.74 4.07
C ARG A 114 -2.34 11.81 2.89
N TRP A 115 -2.40 10.49 3.11
CA TRP A 115 -2.18 9.53 2.04
C TRP A 115 -3.23 9.63 0.93
N ILE A 116 -4.51 9.74 1.29
CA ILE A 116 -5.62 9.88 0.33
C ILE A 116 -5.46 11.14 -0.53
N GLU A 117 -5.03 12.25 0.08
CA GLU A 117 -4.87 13.54 -0.59
C GLU A 117 -3.63 13.57 -1.49
N GLU A 118 -2.52 12.96 -1.06
CA GLU A 118 -1.22 13.11 -1.73
C GLU A 118 -0.86 11.94 -2.68
N ASN A 119 -1.65 10.86 -2.75
CA ASN A 119 -1.34 9.68 -3.58
C ASN A 119 -2.36 9.48 -4.71
N PRO A 120 -2.20 10.15 -5.87
CA PRO A 120 -3.13 10.01 -6.98
C PRO A 120 -3.21 8.55 -7.47
N PRO A 121 -4.39 8.09 -7.95
CA PRO A 121 -4.58 6.71 -8.37
C PRO A 121 -3.55 6.23 -9.37
N VAL A 122 -3.15 4.97 -9.24
CA VAL A 122 -2.20 4.25 -10.13
C VAL A 122 -0.81 4.89 -10.27
N PHE A 123 -0.43 5.80 -9.38
CA PHE A 123 0.86 6.48 -9.42
C PHE A 123 1.75 6.15 -8.22
N GLY A 124 3.03 5.89 -8.49
CA GLY A 124 4.04 5.68 -7.45
C GLY A 124 3.96 4.32 -6.74
N ASN A 125 4.87 4.12 -5.79
CA ASN A 125 5.06 2.86 -5.07
C ASN A 125 3.81 2.42 -4.33
N GLY A 126 3.04 3.37 -3.78
CA GLY A 126 1.84 3.08 -3.00
C GLY A 126 0.73 2.37 -3.77
N TRP A 127 0.70 2.51 -5.10
CA TRP A 127 -0.31 1.89 -5.97
C TRP A 127 0.16 0.59 -6.63
N GLU A 128 1.37 0.13 -6.33
CA GLU A 128 1.80 -1.20 -6.78
C GLU A 128 1.02 -2.31 -6.05
N PRO A 129 0.75 -3.46 -6.70
CA PRO A 129 -0.18 -4.47 -6.15
C PRO A 129 0.18 -4.95 -4.75
N TYR A 130 1.47 -5.09 -4.46
CA TYR A 130 1.93 -5.61 -3.17
C TYR A 130 1.66 -4.61 -2.02
N PRO A 131 2.13 -3.34 -2.06
CA PRO A 131 1.72 -2.33 -1.10
C PRO A 131 0.21 -2.14 -0.95
N VAL A 132 -0.54 -2.12 -2.06
CA VAL A 132 -2.01 -1.99 -2.02
C VAL A 132 -2.64 -3.15 -1.25
N SER A 133 -2.23 -4.39 -1.52
CA SER A 133 -2.80 -5.58 -0.86
C SER A 133 -2.64 -5.55 0.67
N LEU A 134 -1.46 -5.14 1.16
CA LEU A 134 -1.18 -5.02 2.59
C LEU A 134 -1.93 -3.84 3.21
N ARG A 135 -1.93 -2.68 2.55
CA ARG A 135 -2.59 -1.47 3.07
C ARG A 135 -4.09 -1.66 3.22
N ILE A 136 -4.77 -2.26 2.23
CA ILE A 136 -6.21 -2.55 2.31
C ILE A 136 -6.52 -3.36 3.57
N VAL A 137 -5.78 -4.45 3.80
CA VAL A 137 -5.99 -5.31 4.98
C VAL A 137 -5.72 -4.55 6.28
N ASN A 138 -4.64 -3.77 6.34
CA ASN A 138 -4.29 -3.03 7.54
C ASN A 138 -5.33 -1.95 7.89
N TRP A 139 -5.82 -1.22 6.89
CA TRP A 139 -6.87 -0.22 7.04
C TRP A 139 -8.19 -0.85 7.49
N ILE A 140 -8.62 -1.95 6.85
CA ILE A 140 -9.86 -2.65 7.24
C ILE A 140 -9.79 -3.10 8.71
N LYS A 141 -8.69 -3.75 9.12
CA LYS A 141 -8.52 -4.17 10.53
C LYS A 141 -8.61 -2.99 11.49
N TRP A 142 -7.97 -1.87 11.13
CA TRP A 142 -7.96 -0.67 11.95
C TRP A 142 -9.34 -0.03 12.06
N PHE A 143 -10.08 0.10 10.96
CA PHE A 143 -11.45 0.63 10.97
C PHE A 143 -12.41 -0.28 11.73
N LEU A 144 -12.29 -1.61 11.57
CA LEU A 144 -13.11 -2.57 12.32
C LEU A 144 -12.89 -2.50 13.83
N TYR A 145 -11.65 -2.26 14.26
CA TYR A 145 -11.35 -2.14 15.68
C TYR A 145 -11.89 -0.83 16.28
N HIS A 146 -11.81 0.29 15.56
CA HIS A 146 -12.31 1.58 16.04
C HIS A 146 -13.81 1.77 15.82
N GLY A 147 -14.46 0.91 15.01
CA GLY A 147 -15.89 0.97 14.73
C GLY A 147 -16.29 2.19 13.88
N HIS A 148 -15.35 2.86 13.21
CA HIS A 148 -15.59 4.09 12.47
C HIS A 148 -14.77 4.16 11.18
N ALA A 149 -15.42 4.49 10.07
CA ALA A 149 -14.78 4.88 8.82
C ALA A 149 -15.66 5.91 8.08
N GLU A 150 -15.05 7.04 7.71
CA GLU A 150 -15.70 8.09 6.92
C GLU A 150 -15.91 7.67 5.46
N GLN A 151 -16.81 8.36 4.76
CA GLN A 151 -17.08 8.09 3.35
C GLN A 151 -15.84 8.27 2.45
N SER A 152 -14.93 9.17 2.83
CA SER A 152 -13.63 9.37 2.17
C SER A 152 -12.75 8.11 2.26
N HIS A 153 -12.67 7.50 3.44
CA HIS A 153 -11.95 6.25 3.67
C HIS A 153 -12.55 5.10 2.86
N LEU A 154 -13.88 4.97 2.86
CA LEU A 154 -14.58 3.94 2.11
C LEU A 154 -14.36 4.10 0.60
N SER A 155 -14.51 5.32 0.08
CA SER A 155 -14.27 5.63 -1.33
C SER A 155 -12.84 5.28 -1.74
N SER A 156 -11.85 5.61 -0.89
CA SER A 156 -10.45 5.26 -1.11
C SER A 156 -10.21 3.75 -1.07
N LEU A 157 -10.72 3.02 -0.07
CA LEU A 157 -10.61 1.56 0.01
C LEU A 157 -11.27 0.87 -1.19
N GLY A 158 -12.42 1.37 -1.63
CA GLY A 158 -13.13 0.89 -2.80
C GLY A 158 -12.29 1.05 -4.07
N LEU A 159 -11.68 2.22 -4.26
CA LEU A 159 -10.81 2.48 -5.40
C LEU A 159 -9.53 1.62 -5.37
N GLN A 160 -8.89 1.49 -4.20
CA GLN A 160 -7.72 0.63 -4.02
C GLN A 160 -8.03 -0.83 -4.38
N SER A 161 -9.16 -1.35 -3.90
CA SER A 161 -9.62 -2.72 -4.20
C SER A 161 -9.93 -2.89 -5.69
N LYS A 162 -10.63 -1.92 -6.29
CA LYS A 162 -10.97 -1.90 -7.72
C LYS A 162 -9.73 -1.90 -8.61
N VAL A 163 -8.70 -1.13 -8.24
CA VAL A 163 -7.42 -1.11 -8.96
C VAL A 163 -6.69 -2.45 -8.80
N LEU A 164 -6.61 -2.98 -7.57
CA LEU A 164 -5.95 -4.26 -7.30
C LEU A 164 -6.55 -5.41 -8.14
N MET A 165 -7.88 -5.47 -8.27
CA MET A 165 -8.56 -6.48 -9.09
C MET A 165 -8.22 -6.41 -10.59
N GLN A 166 -7.72 -5.28 -11.07
CA GLN A 166 -7.39 -5.07 -12.49
C GLN A 166 -5.90 -5.26 -12.80
N THR A 167 -5.03 -5.31 -11.77
CA THR A 167 -3.57 -5.24 -11.92
C THR A 167 -2.88 -6.57 -11.78
#